data_AF-J9EM35-F1
#
_entry.id   AF-J9EM35-F1
#
_cell.length_a   1.000
_cell.length_b   1.000
_cell.length_c   1.000
_cell.angle_alpha   90.00
_cell.angle_beta   90.00
_cell.angle_gamma   90.00
#
_symmetry.space_group_name_H-M   'P 1'
#
loop_
_entity.id
_entity.type
_entity.pdbx_description
1 polymer ?
#
loop_
_entity_poly.entity_id
_entity_poly.type
_entity_poly.pdbx_seq_one_letter_code
_entity_poly.pdbx_strand_id
1 'polypeptide(L)'
;PEHYGLSDDLYGCKPCDCDLGGSVDNHCDVITGQCKCRRNFSGRRCDTAESAYYCPSINHYTLEAEEADITDVSIPISFVMILLRTLIKDKSKFRELPVLVRDHTWTGDGFVRASEHTQLIFKIDNLAQSMHYNIIIKYEPMQDDIGWENIQLTVVRPTDPSSDGVCKNLSPSDDFLTAKLHPNSRYVEVMPDVCLEAGVPYEILVQMGEKRTKVSDRTAAVLIDSIVLVPPTEELFISQGISADNHHRVEYERFQCRTQQLSLTPMSELPDVCVRYICPVAAMLLNRSLECECDATGSRSGICSGKGGQCDCKPNVIGRRCDRCAVGTYGFGPSGCTPCECDSVGSLNNNCNRQSGQCSCRERGITGRQCNQCQPGFWSFPDCRVCQCNDHASICDQKTGACIDCLDLTDGYYCDRCKDGYYGDPRLGINLPCKPCPCPGGLDSGFQHADTCYLRPSEHSEAPDVVCNCRTGYTGERCSSCAINYWGNPNELGGTCEPCECNGNIDVNVEGSCDLVTGDCIKCLHNTEGVQCEDCIEGYYGDAKIRSCQK
;
A
#
# COMPACT_ATOMS: atom_id res chain seq x y z
N PRO A 1 8.94 -45.77 -42.10
CA PRO A 1 8.35 -47.03 -41.59
C PRO A 1 7.69 -46.73 -40.26
N GLU A 2 6.56 -47.36 -39.95
CA GLU A 2 5.79 -47.10 -38.72
C GLU A 2 6.21 -48.00 -37.55
N HIS A 3 7.26 -48.79 -37.72
CA HIS A 3 7.85 -49.65 -36.70
C HIS A 3 9.38 -49.61 -36.79
N TYR A 4 10.07 -49.86 -35.66
CA TYR A 4 11.53 -49.83 -35.52
C TYR A 4 12.05 -50.97 -34.64
N GLY A 5 13.38 -51.13 -34.64
CA GLY A 5 14.08 -51.99 -33.68
C GLY A 5 13.84 -53.48 -33.92
N LEU A 6 14.05 -53.95 -35.15
CA LEU A 6 14.05 -55.38 -35.44
C LEU A 6 15.05 -56.07 -34.51
N SER A 7 14.55 -56.96 -33.65
CA SER A 7 15.33 -57.66 -32.62
C SER A 7 14.78 -59.07 -32.44
N ASP A 8 15.48 -59.90 -31.66
CA ASP A 8 15.05 -61.26 -31.29
C ASP A 8 13.88 -61.27 -30.29
N ASP A 9 13.27 -60.11 -30.02
CA ASP A 9 12.09 -59.98 -29.16
C ASP A 9 10.90 -60.76 -29.74
N LEU A 10 10.14 -61.41 -28.86
CA LEU A 10 9.01 -62.27 -29.22
C LEU A 10 7.94 -61.54 -30.05
N TYR A 11 7.85 -60.21 -29.91
CA TYR A 11 6.90 -59.34 -30.62
C TYR A 11 7.50 -58.66 -31.86
N GLY A 12 8.78 -58.89 -32.17
CA GLY A 12 9.46 -58.33 -33.33
C GLY A 12 9.69 -56.82 -33.23
N CYS A 13 9.33 -56.08 -34.29
CA CYS A 13 9.50 -54.63 -34.35
C CYS A 13 8.49 -53.90 -33.43
N LYS A 14 8.93 -52.80 -32.80
CA LYS A 14 8.08 -51.95 -31.96
C LYS A 14 7.44 -50.85 -32.80
N PRO A 15 6.20 -50.42 -32.50
CA PRO A 15 5.59 -49.28 -33.19
C PRO A 15 6.35 -47.98 -32.90
N CYS A 16 6.40 -47.08 -33.88
CA CYS A 16 7.05 -45.78 -33.74
C CYS A 16 6.37 -44.92 -32.66
N ASP A 17 5.04 -44.89 -32.66
CA ASP A 17 4.19 -44.09 -31.78
C ASP A 17 4.59 -42.60 -31.78
N CYS A 18 4.87 -41.99 -32.93
CA CYS A 18 5.26 -40.58 -32.94
C CYS A 18 4.12 -39.68 -32.40
N ASP A 19 4.48 -38.59 -31.73
CA ASP A 19 3.52 -37.63 -31.18
C ASP A 19 2.72 -36.99 -32.30
N LEU A 20 1.39 -37.12 -32.25
CA LEU A 20 0.49 -36.70 -33.33
C LEU A 20 0.63 -35.22 -33.67
N GLY A 21 0.96 -34.38 -32.69
CA GLY A 21 1.18 -32.95 -32.91
C GLY A 21 2.65 -32.63 -33.14
N GLY A 22 3.52 -33.06 -32.22
CA GLY A 22 4.93 -32.67 -32.18
C GLY A 22 5.82 -33.32 -33.24
N SER A 23 5.37 -34.39 -33.89
CA SER A 23 6.05 -34.98 -35.04
C SER A 23 5.45 -34.54 -36.39
N VAL A 24 6.21 -34.73 -37.47
CA VAL A 24 5.75 -34.42 -38.83
C VAL A 24 4.81 -35.52 -39.36
N ASP A 25 5.12 -36.77 -39.06
CA ASP A 25 4.36 -37.97 -39.42
C ASP A 25 4.71 -39.12 -38.45
N ASN A 26 4.06 -40.28 -38.61
CA ASN A 26 4.32 -41.47 -37.79
C ASN A 26 5.53 -42.30 -38.25
N HIS A 27 6.38 -41.76 -39.13
CA HIS A 27 7.59 -42.46 -39.55
C HIS A 27 8.74 -42.18 -38.57
N CYS A 28 9.41 -43.24 -38.16
CA CYS A 28 10.60 -43.15 -37.33
C CYS A 28 11.80 -43.88 -37.93
N ASP A 29 12.99 -43.53 -37.43
CA ASP A 29 14.23 -44.21 -37.76
C ASP A 29 14.16 -45.71 -37.40
N VAL A 30 14.56 -46.57 -38.33
CA VAL A 30 14.35 -48.03 -38.21
C VAL A 30 15.17 -48.69 -37.11
N ILE A 31 16.24 -48.06 -36.64
CA ILE A 31 17.12 -48.61 -35.59
C ILE A 31 16.77 -47.98 -34.23
N THR A 32 16.78 -46.66 -34.16
CA THR A 32 16.62 -45.89 -32.93
C THR A 32 15.17 -45.62 -32.56
N GLY A 33 14.26 -45.68 -33.53
CA GLY A 33 12.86 -45.31 -33.35
C GLY A 33 12.63 -43.82 -33.20
N GLN A 34 13.61 -42.98 -33.55
CA GLN A 34 13.50 -41.53 -33.47
C GLN A 34 12.54 -40.98 -34.53
N CYS A 35 11.51 -40.27 -34.08
CA CYS A 35 10.55 -39.57 -34.93
C CYS A 35 11.11 -38.24 -35.44
N LYS A 36 10.57 -37.77 -36.57
CA LYS A 36 10.92 -36.46 -37.13
C LYS A 36 10.14 -35.35 -36.41
N CYS A 37 10.82 -34.63 -35.51
CA CYS A 37 10.19 -33.60 -34.70
C CYS A 37 9.96 -32.30 -35.45
N ARG A 38 8.87 -31.61 -35.11
CA ARG A 38 8.62 -30.22 -35.48
C ARG A 38 9.58 -29.30 -34.72
N ARG A 39 9.60 -28.03 -35.11
CA ARG A 39 10.54 -27.04 -34.57
C ARG A 39 10.40 -26.95 -33.03
N ASN A 40 11.54 -27.08 -32.34
CA ASN A 40 11.68 -26.98 -30.90
C ASN A 40 10.94 -28.08 -30.09
N PHE A 41 10.63 -29.21 -30.72
CA PHE A 41 10.17 -30.43 -30.05
C PHE A 41 11.31 -31.45 -29.99
N SER A 42 11.33 -32.26 -28.93
CA SER A 42 12.38 -33.22 -28.64
C SER A 42 11.83 -34.52 -28.03
N GLY A 43 12.74 -35.46 -27.78
CA GLY A 43 12.43 -36.82 -27.35
C GLY A 43 12.24 -37.78 -28.52
N ARG A 44 12.28 -39.08 -28.25
CA ARG A 44 12.13 -40.12 -29.29
C ARG A 44 10.83 -39.95 -30.08
N ARG A 45 9.76 -39.58 -29.38
CA ARG A 45 8.41 -39.43 -29.94
C ARG A 45 8.07 -38.00 -30.35
N CYS A 46 8.89 -37.00 -30.03
CA CYS A 46 8.58 -35.57 -30.22
C CYS A 46 7.45 -35.03 -29.33
N ASP A 47 7.26 -35.63 -28.15
CA ASP A 47 6.19 -35.34 -27.18
C ASP A 47 6.60 -34.35 -26.08
N THR A 48 7.79 -33.77 -26.19
CA THR A 48 8.35 -32.82 -25.21
C THR A 48 8.91 -31.59 -25.90
N ALA A 49 8.85 -30.43 -25.25
CA ALA A 49 9.55 -29.25 -25.74
C ALA A 49 11.07 -29.38 -25.51
N GLU A 50 11.88 -28.76 -26.37
CA GLU A 50 13.32 -28.62 -26.15
C GLU A 50 13.62 -27.80 -24.87
N SER A 51 14.87 -27.89 -24.39
CA SER A 51 15.32 -27.06 -23.25
C SER A 51 15.17 -25.57 -23.58
N ALA A 52 14.68 -24.79 -22.61
CA ALA A 52 14.30 -23.37 -22.78
C ALA A 52 13.08 -23.12 -23.69
N TYR A 53 12.34 -24.17 -24.05
CA TYR A 53 11.04 -24.07 -24.72
C TYR A 53 9.93 -24.77 -23.92
N TYR A 54 8.69 -24.47 -24.24
CA TYR A 54 7.51 -25.09 -23.63
C TYR A 54 6.34 -25.25 -24.61
N CYS A 55 5.49 -26.22 -24.30
CA CYS A 55 4.20 -26.40 -24.93
C CYS A 55 3.14 -25.56 -24.20
N PRO A 56 2.56 -24.52 -24.82
CA PRO A 56 1.47 -23.78 -24.21
C PRO A 56 0.22 -24.65 -24.01
N SER A 57 -0.57 -24.33 -22.99
CA SER A 57 -1.89 -24.95 -22.80
C SER A 57 -2.88 -24.42 -23.84
N ILE A 58 -4.05 -25.05 -23.93
CA ILE A 58 -5.18 -24.59 -24.75
C ILE A 58 -5.63 -23.15 -24.38
N ASN A 59 -5.27 -22.67 -23.19
CA ASN A 59 -5.49 -21.29 -22.74
C ASN A 59 -4.44 -20.29 -23.29
N HIS A 60 -3.70 -20.63 -24.35
CA HIS A 60 -2.60 -19.79 -24.83
C HIS A 60 -3.02 -18.35 -25.15
N TYR A 61 -4.18 -18.20 -25.80
CA TYR A 61 -4.74 -16.92 -26.18
C TYR A 61 -5.65 -16.36 -25.08
N THR A 62 -5.08 -16.15 -23.89
CA THR A 62 -5.71 -15.41 -22.79
C THR A 62 -5.48 -13.91 -22.99
N LEU A 63 -6.54 -13.14 -22.92
CA LEU A 63 -6.55 -11.68 -22.97
C LEU A 63 -7.10 -11.17 -21.63
N GLU A 64 -6.22 -10.55 -20.84
CA GLU A 64 -6.55 -10.12 -19.49
C GLU A 64 -7.46 -8.88 -19.49
N ALA A 65 -8.46 -8.86 -18.61
CA ALA A 65 -9.45 -7.78 -18.58
C ALA A 65 -8.83 -6.44 -18.18
N GLU A 66 -7.83 -6.43 -17.30
CA GLU A 66 -7.14 -5.22 -16.85
C GLU A 66 -6.29 -4.56 -17.94
N GLU A 67 -5.97 -5.29 -19.01
CA GLU A 67 -5.29 -4.76 -20.19
C GLU A 67 -6.30 -4.21 -21.21
N ALA A 68 -7.54 -4.69 -21.17
CA ALA A 68 -8.62 -4.27 -22.06
C ALA A 68 -8.95 -2.77 -21.94
N ASP A 69 -9.37 -2.16 -23.05
CA ASP A 69 -9.86 -0.79 -23.05
C ASP A 69 -11.29 -0.75 -22.48
N ILE A 70 -11.55 0.16 -21.54
CA ILE A 70 -12.83 0.25 -20.81
C ILE A 70 -13.57 1.52 -21.20
N THR A 71 -14.85 1.38 -21.56
CA THR A 71 -15.79 2.49 -21.74
C THR A 71 -17.02 2.30 -20.85
N ASP A 72 -17.46 3.38 -20.22
CA ASP A 72 -18.69 3.43 -19.41
C ASP A 72 -19.73 4.25 -20.18
N VAL A 73 -20.82 3.61 -20.61
CA VAL A 73 -21.87 4.22 -21.43
C VAL A 73 -22.86 5.03 -20.56
N SER A 74 -22.67 5.11 -19.24
CA SER A 74 -23.61 5.77 -18.32
C SER A 74 -23.47 7.31 -18.20
N ILE A 75 -22.64 7.96 -19.02
CA ILE A 75 -22.50 9.43 -19.01
C ILE A 75 -23.63 10.07 -19.86
N PRO A 76 -24.49 10.94 -19.30
CA PRO A 76 -25.61 11.53 -20.04
C PRO A 76 -25.14 12.42 -21.19
N ILE A 77 -25.78 12.21 -22.35
CA ILE A 77 -25.57 12.90 -23.64
C ILE A 77 -26.09 14.35 -23.57
N SER A 78 -25.46 15.19 -22.75
CA SER A 78 -25.76 16.63 -22.63
C SER A 78 -24.56 17.53 -22.93
N PHE A 79 -23.50 16.99 -23.55
CA PHE A 79 -22.36 17.77 -24.05
C PHE A 79 -21.74 17.06 -25.27
N VAL A 80 -22.43 17.08 -26.41
CA VAL A 80 -21.85 16.66 -27.70
C VAL A 80 -21.19 17.87 -28.34
N MET A 81 -19.89 18.04 -28.08
CA MET A 81 -18.91 18.64 -29.02
C MET A 81 -17.50 18.17 -28.61
N ILE A 82 -17.22 16.87 -28.73
CA ILE A 82 -15.95 16.25 -29.15
C ILE A 82 -16.25 14.76 -29.37
N LEU A 83 -16.35 14.37 -30.63
CA LEU A 83 -16.21 12.98 -31.08
C LEU A 83 -14.77 12.54 -30.80
N LEU A 84 -14.55 11.78 -29.73
CA LEU A 84 -13.42 10.87 -29.57
C LEU A 84 -13.75 9.97 -28.38
N ARG A 85 -13.67 8.65 -28.61
CA ARG A 85 -13.71 7.59 -27.57
C ARG A 85 -12.96 8.09 -26.33
N THR A 86 -13.67 8.53 -25.28
CA THR A 86 -13.04 8.81 -24.00
C THR A 86 -12.73 7.47 -23.33
N LEU A 87 -11.66 6.82 -23.81
CA LEU A 87 -11.00 5.75 -23.10
C LEU A 87 -10.74 6.24 -21.68
N ILE A 88 -11.23 5.52 -20.68
CA ILE A 88 -10.95 5.84 -19.29
C ILE A 88 -9.44 5.64 -19.09
N LYS A 89 -8.68 6.74 -19.07
CA LYS A 89 -7.21 6.71 -18.93
C LYS A 89 -6.77 6.21 -17.56
N ASP A 90 -7.61 6.38 -16.54
CA ASP A 90 -7.35 5.87 -15.20
C ASP A 90 -8.12 4.56 -14.95
N LYS A 91 -7.52 3.44 -15.36
CA LYS A 91 -8.06 2.09 -15.15
C LYS A 91 -8.01 1.65 -13.68
N SER A 92 -7.33 2.39 -12.79
CA SER A 92 -7.14 1.97 -11.39
C SER A 92 -8.45 1.88 -10.61
N LYS A 93 -9.48 2.62 -11.02
CA LYS A 93 -10.80 2.64 -10.36
C LYS A 93 -11.60 1.36 -10.59
N PHE A 94 -11.35 0.65 -11.69
CA PHE A 94 -12.06 -0.58 -12.05
C PHE A 94 -11.28 -1.83 -11.67
N ARG A 95 -9.97 -1.70 -11.41
CA ARG A 95 -9.13 -2.83 -11.05
C ARG A 95 -9.39 -3.26 -9.62
N GLU A 96 -9.85 -4.49 -9.44
CA GLU A 96 -9.94 -5.12 -8.13
C GLU A 96 -8.83 -6.15 -7.94
N LEU A 97 -8.15 -6.03 -6.80
CA LEU A 97 -7.06 -6.90 -6.41
C LEU A 97 -7.61 -7.92 -5.39
N PRO A 98 -7.31 -9.22 -5.56
CA PRO A 98 -7.87 -10.26 -4.72
C PRO A 98 -7.44 -10.13 -3.25
N VAL A 99 -8.37 -10.45 -2.35
CA VAL A 99 -8.24 -10.21 -0.90
C VAL A 99 -7.43 -11.29 -0.18
N LEU A 100 -7.35 -12.52 -0.74
CA LEU A 100 -6.57 -13.63 -0.19
C LEU A 100 -5.80 -14.40 -1.28
N VAL A 101 -4.50 -14.55 -1.09
CA VAL A 101 -3.54 -15.20 -2.01
C VAL A 101 -3.55 -16.73 -1.91
N ARG A 102 -4.36 -17.33 -1.01
CA ARG A 102 -4.23 -18.76 -0.69
C ARG A 102 -4.60 -19.69 -1.84
N ASP A 103 -5.51 -19.28 -2.72
CA ASP A 103 -5.88 -20.03 -3.92
C ASP A 103 -5.85 -19.07 -5.12
N HIS A 104 -4.79 -19.11 -5.93
CA HIS A 104 -4.68 -18.27 -7.12
C HIS A 104 -5.67 -18.78 -8.18
N THR A 105 -6.86 -18.18 -8.24
CA THR A 105 -7.94 -18.57 -9.18
C THR A 105 -8.09 -17.64 -10.38
N TRP A 106 -7.12 -16.76 -10.63
CA TRP A 106 -7.16 -15.72 -11.67
C TRP A 106 -5.80 -15.61 -12.37
N THR A 107 -5.78 -15.00 -13.56
CA THR A 107 -4.54 -14.71 -14.30
C THR A 107 -4.23 -13.22 -14.26
N GLY A 108 -3.12 -12.81 -14.88
CA GLY A 108 -2.81 -11.40 -14.91
C GLY A 108 -2.57 -10.75 -13.54
N ASP A 109 -3.20 -9.61 -13.38
CA ASP A 109 -2.95 -8.59 -12.38
C ASP A 109 -4.14 -8.46 -11.41
N GLY A 110 -5.22 -9.22 -11.63
CA GLY A 110 -6.44 -9.25 -10.81
C GLY A 110 -7.68 -9.36 -11.68
N PHE A 111 -8.66 -8.51 -11.39
CA PHE A 111 -9.91 -8.46 -12.13
C PHE A 111 -10.26 -7.03 -12.52
N VAL A 112 -11.15 -6.90 -13.50
CA VAL A 112 -11.91 -5.67 -13.76
C VAL A 112 -13.31 -5.81 -13.18
N ARG A 113 -13.65 -4.94 -12.23
CA ARG A 113 -15.01 -4.76 -11.74
C ARG A 113 -15.87 -4.14 -12.82
N ALA A 114 -16.75 -4.92 -13.41
CA ALA A 114 -17.67 -4.49 -14.45
C ALA A 114 -19.08 -4.35 -13.88
N SER A 115 -19.68 -3.18 -14.06
CA SER A 115 -21.08 -2.88 -13.72
C SER A 115 -21.98 -2.99 -14.95
N GLU A 116 -23.30 -2.88 -14.75
CA GLU A 116 -24.27 -2.86 -15.86
C GLU A 116 -23.86 -1.84 -16.92
N HIS A 117 -23.89 -2.22 -18.20
CA HIS A 117 -23.50 -1.40 -19.35
C HIS A 117 -22.00 -1.05 -19.47
N THR A 118 -21.13 -1.61 -18.62
CA THR A 118 -19.68 -1.52 -18.84
C THR A 118 -19.32 -2.24 -20.15
N GLN A 119 -18.44 -1.65 -20.95
CA GLN A 119 -17.93 -2.27 -22.16
C GLN A 119 -16.42 -2.47 -22.05
N LEU A 120 -15.99 -3.70 -22.30
CA LEU A 120 -14.59 -4.12 -22.34
C LEU A 120 -14.21 -4.40 -23.79
N ILE A 121 -13.11 -3.81 -24.25
CA ILE A 121 -12.60 -3.96 -25.61
C ILE A 121 -11.27 -4.71 -25.55
N PHE A 122 -11.32 -5.99 -25.94
CA PHE A 122 -10.16 -6.87 -25.99
C PHE A 122 -9.55 -6.84 -27.39
N LYS A 123 -8.23 -6.67 -27.48
CA LYS A 123 -7.51 -6.64 -28.76
C LYS A 123 -6.81 -7.97 -28.98
N ILE A 124 -6.96 -8.51 -30.18
CA ILE A 124 -6.34 -9.76 -30.60
C ILE A 124 -5.33 -9.42 -31.68
N ASP A 125 -4.05 -9.51 -31.33
CA ASP A 125 -2.96 -9.32 -32.26
C ASP A 125 -2.12 -10.62 -32.20
N ASN A 126 -1.96 -11.33 -33.33
CA ASN A 126 -1.13 -12.55 -33.48
C ASN A 126 -1.81 -13.93 -33.27
N LEU A 127 -3.03 -14.15 -33.80
CA LEU A 127 -3.53 -15.51 -33.99
C LEU A 127 -2.63 -16.29 -34.97
N ALA A 128 -2.18 -17.47 -34.59
CA ALA A 128 -1.32 -18.31 -35.42
C ALA A 128 -2.06 -19.09 -36.50
N GLN A 129 -3.35 -19.37 -36.31
CA GLN A 129 -4.13 -20.25 -37.20
C GLN A 129 -5.53 -19.73 -37.46
N SER A 130 -5.94 -19.89 -38.72
CA SER A 130 -7.29 -19.61 -39.18
C SER A 130 -8.19 -20.79 -38.88
N MET A 131 -9.12 -20.65 -37.94
CA MET A 131 -10.07 -21.69 -37.54
C MET A 131 -11.23 -21.11 -36.73
N HIS A 132 -12.13 -21.97 -36.30
CA HIS A 132 -13.18 -21.64 -35.35
C HIS A 132 -12.64 -21.66 -33.90
N TYR A 133 -13.06 -20.68 -33.08
CA TYR A 133 -12.69 -20.54 -31.68
C TYR A 133 -13.92 -20.31 -30.82
N ASN A 134 -14.03 -21.03 -29.71
CA ASN A 134 -14.93 -20.66 -28.62
C ASN A 134 -14.31 -19.49 -27.84
N ILE A 135 -15.13 -18.51 -27.49
CA ILE A 135 -14.76 -17.46 -26.55
C ILE A 135 -15.14 -17.92 -25.15
N ILE A 136 -14.17 -18.00 -24.25
CA ILE A 136 -14.40 -18.31 -22.84
C ILE A 136 -14.30 -17.01 -22.06
N ILE A 137 -15.33 -16.66 -21.29
CA ILE A 137 -15.26 -15.53 -20.35
C ILE A 137 -14.95 -16.11 -18.96
N LYS A 138 -13.84 -15.70 -18.36
CA LYS A 138 -13.49 -16.03 -16.97
C LYS A 138 -13.88 -14.89 -16.05
N TYR A 139 -14.48 -15.22 -14.91
CA TYR A 139 -15.03 -14.23 -13.99
C TYR A 139 -15.12 -14.77 -12.56
N GLU A 140 -15.17 -13.85 -11.60
CA GLU A 140 -15.51 -14.14 -10.22
C GLU A 140 -16.90 -13.56 -9.89
N PRO A 141 -17.88 -14.41 -9.54
CA PRO A 141 -19.18 -13.94 -9.12
C PRO A 141 -19.07 -13.23 -7.76
N MET A 142 -19.77 -12.11 -7.61
CA MET A 142 -19.94 -11.49 -6.28
C MET A 142 -20.84 -12.38 -5.41
N GLN A 143 -20.77 -12.24 -4.08
CA GLN A 143 -21.53 -13.04 -3.08
C GLN A 143 -23.06 -12.84 -3.20
N ASP A 144 -23.66 -13.28 -4.30
CA ASP A 144 -25.09 -13.35 -4.54
C ASP A 144 -25.44 -14.51 -5.49
N ASP A 145 -26.64 -15.07 -5.31
CA ASP A 145 -27.11 -16.23 -6.08
C ASP A 145 -27.82 -15.85 -7.39
N ILE A 146 -27.61 -14.63 -7.91
CA ILE A 146 -28.50 -14.03 -8.92
C ILE A 146 -27.89 -14.13 -10.33
N GLY A 147 -26.58 -13.92 -10.49
CA GLY A 147 -25.89 -14.02 -11.79
C GLY A 147 -26.26 -12.91 -12.81
N TRP A 148 -25.76 -13.04 -14.05
CA TRP A 148 -25.90 -12.02 -15.10
C TRP A 148 -26.53 -12.58 -16.38
N GLU A 149 -27.28 -11.73 -17.09
CA GLU A 149 -27.92 -12.01 -18.37
C GLU A 149 -27.65 -10.93 -19.42
N ASN A 150 -27.87 -11.27 -20.69
CA ASN A 150 -27.77 -10.36 -21.84
C ASN A 150 -26.37 -9.74 -22.01
N ILE A 151 -25.32 -10.50 -21.74
CA ILE A 151 -23.95 -10.07 -22.06
C ILE A 151 -23.76 -10.26 -23.54
N GLN A 152 -23.49 -9.17 -24.25
CA GLN A 152 -23.33 -9.17 -25.69
C GLN A 152 -21.86 -9.16 -26.04
N LEU A 153 -21.45 -10.02 -26.96
CA LEU A 153 -20.12 -10.00 -27.53
C LEU A 153 -20.23 -9.62 -29.00
N THR A 154 -19.36 -8.72 -29.45
CA THR A 154 -19.27 -8.32 -30.85
C THR A 154 -17.84 -8.44 -31.33
N VAL A 155 -17.63 -9.25 -32.36
CA VAL A 155 -16.35 -9.37 -33.06
C VAL A 155 -16.27 -8.26 -34.10
N VAL A 156 -15.29 -7.37 -33.95
CA VAL A 156 -15.02 -6.29 -34.90
C VAL A 156 -13.89 -6.73 -35.82
N ARG A 157 -14.22 -6.92 -37.09
CA ARG A 157 -13.28 -7.30 -38.15
C ARG A 157 -12.74 -6.04 -38.84
N PRO A 158 -11.42 -5.95 -39.10
CA PRO A 158 -10.84 -4.81 -39.81
C PRO A 158 -11.11 -4.87 -41.31
N THR A 159 -11.28 -6.07 -41.86
CA THR A 159 -11.50 -6.37 -43.27
C THR A 159 -12.45 -7.55 -43.41
N ASP A 160 -13.08 -7.67 -44.57
CA ASP A 160 -13.87 -8.86 -44.91
C ASP A 160 -12.99 -10.12 -44.92
N PRO A 161 -13.54 -11.30 -44.55
CA PRO A 161 -12.82 -12.57 -44.57
C PRO A 161 -12.30 -12.92 -45.97
N SER A 162 -11.21 -13.68 -46.04
CA SER A 162 -10.66 -14.13 -47.32
C SER A 162 -11.65 -15.00 -48.09
N SER A 163 -11.82 -14.73 -49.39
CA SER A 163 -12.73 -15.48 -50.27
C SER A 163 -12.36 -16.96 -50.41
N ASP A 164 -11.08 -17.28 -50.24
CA ASP A 164 -10.54 -18.64 -50.32
C ASP A 164 -10.20 -19.23 -48.94
N GLY A 165 -10.49 -18.48 -47.86
CA GLY A 165 -10.19 -18.86 -46.48
C GLY A 165 -11.21 -19.81 -45.86
N VAL A 166 -10.87 -20.30 -44.66
CA VAL A 166 -11.76 -21.12 -43.82
C VAL A 166 -13.02 -20.34 -43.44
N CYS A 167 -12.89 -19.02 -43.23
CA CYS A 167 -13.95 -18.13 -42.80
C CYS A 167 -14.76 -17.49 -43.94
N LYS A 168 -14.67 -18.00 -45.18
CA LYS A 168 -15.28 -17.36 -46.37
C LYS A 168 -16.82 -17.27 -46.37
N ASN A 169 -17.49 -18.11 -45.60
CA ASN A 169 -18.96 -18.22 -45.58
C ASN A 169 -19.61 -17.48 -44.40
N LEU A 170 -18.88 -16.58 -43.73
CA LEU A 170 -19.40 -15.86 -42.57
C LEU A 170 -20.50 -14.85 -42.96
N SER A 171 -21.55 -14.83 -42.15
CA SER A 171 -22.58 -13.79 -42.14
C SER A 171 -22.26 -12.73 -41.08
N PRO A 172 -22.63 -11.45 -41.26
CA PRO A 172 -22.50 -10.44 -40.23
C PRO A 172 -23.18 -10.80 -38.90
N SER A 173 -24.20 -11.67 -38.92
CA SER A 173 -24.85 -12.19 -37.71
C SER A 173 -23.93 -13.06 -36.84
N ASP A 174 -22.93 -13.69 -37.45
CA ASP A 174 -22.04 -14.66 -36.78
C ASP A 174 -21.01 -13.95 -35.88
N ASP A 175 -20.85 -12.64 -36.06
CA ASP A 175 -20.01 -11.78 -35.22
C ASP A 175 -20.72 -11.27 -33.96
N PHE A 176 -22.01 -11.60 -33.76
CA PHE A 176 -22.79 -11.21 -32.59
C PHE A 176 -23.16 -12.43 -31.74
N LEU A 177 -22.64 -12.48 -30.51
CA LEU A 177 -22.92 -13.55 -29.57
C LEU A 177 -23.60 -13.02 -28.31
N THR A 178 -24.22 -13.91 -27.54
CA THR A 178 -24.78 -13.60 -26.23
C THR A 178 -24.39 -14.65 -25.21
N ALA A 179 -24.05 -14.21 -24.01
CA ALA A 179 -23.65 -15.06 -22.90
C ALA A 179 -24.47 -14.78 -21.64
N LYS A 180 -24.41 -15.74 -20.72
CA LYS A 180 -25.00 -15.65 -19.38
C LYS A 180 -23.98 -16.11 -18.35
N LEU A 181 -23.76 -15.31 -17.30
CA LEU A 181 -22.86 -15.70 -16.20
C LEU A 181 -23.69 -16.31 -15.09
N HIS A 182 -23.27 -17.50 -14.65
CA HIS A 182 -23.89 -18.22 -13.55
C HIS A 182 -23.19 -17.89 -12.23
N PRO A 183 -23.94 -17.75 -11.11
CA PRO A 183 -23.37 -17.40 -9.80
C PRO A 183 -22.47 -18.51 -9.21
N ASN A 184 -22.64 -19.76 -9.65
CA ASN A 184 -21.88 -20.92 -9.17
C ASN A 184 -20.80 -21.39 -10.16
N SER A 185 -20.41 -20.55 -11.11
CA SER A 185 -19.35 -20.84 -12.07
C SER A 185 -18.32 -19.73 -12.08
N ARG A 186 -17.10 -20.04 -12.52
CA ARG A 186 -15.99 -19.10 -12.69
C ARG A 186 -15.63 -18.85 -14.15
N TYR A 187 -16.31 -19.55 -15.06
CA TYR A 187 -16.19 -19.30 -16.49
C TYR A 187 -17.48 -19.67 -17.22
N VAL A 188 -17.63 -19.14 -18.43
CA VAL A 188 -18.64 -19.56 -19.39
C VAL A 188 -18.01 -19.73 -20.77
N GLU A 189 -18.35 -20.81 -21.45
CA GLU A 189 -18.04 -21.04 -22.85
C GLU A 189 -19.17 -20.45 -23.70
N VAL A 190 -18.86 -19.43 -24.50
CA VAL A 190 -19.83 -18.72 -25.34
C VAL A 190 -20.05 -19.53 -26.62
N MET A 191 -21.33 -19.72 -26.97
CA MET A 191 -21.76 -20.47 -28.14
C MET A 191 -22.68 -19.60 -29.02
N PRO A 192 -22.64 -19.74 -30.36
CA PRO A 192 -21.71 -20.58 -31.14
C PRO A 192 -20.25 -20.06 -31.11
N ASP A 193 -19.32 -20.85 -31.66
CA ASP A 193 -17.94 -20.43 -31.92
C ASP A 193 -17.84 -19.34 -33.00
N VAL A 194 -16.66 -18.69 -33.10
CA VAL A 194 -16.35 -17.66 -34.07
C VAL A 194 -15.18 -18.05 -34.96
N CYS A 195 -15.29 -17.85 -36.27
CA CYS A 195 -14.18 -18.08 -37.19
C CYS A 195 -13.27 -16.86 -37.26
N LEU A 196 -11.99 -17.03 -36.94
CA LEU A 196 -10.97 -15.98 -36.94
C LEU A 196 -9.79 -16.42 -37.84
N GLU A 197 -9.17 -15.46 -38.53
CA GLU A 197 -8.07 -15.71 -39.46
C GLU A 197 -6.71 -15.38 -38.84
N ALA A 198 -5.70 -16.20 -39.17
CA ALA A 198 -4.34 -15.99 -38.71
C ALA A 198 -3.77 -14.64 -39.16
N GLY A 199 -3.08 -13.96 -38.25
CA GLY A 199 -2.41 -12.68 -38.53
C GLY A 199 -3.34 -11.47 -38.73
N VAL A 200 -4.66 -11.63 -38.63
CA VAL A 200 -5.62 -10.51 -38.70
C VAL A 200 -5.84 -9.95 -37.30
N PRO A 201 -5.76 -8.62 -37.09
CA PRO A 201 -6.03 -8.01 -35.80
C PRO A 201 -7.54 -7.85 -35.60
N TYR A 202 -8.08 -8.30 -34.45
CA TYR A 202 -9.50 -8.19 -34.13
C TYR A 202 -9.73 -7.40 -32.83
N GLU A 203 -10.91 -6.79 -32.68
CA GLU A 203 -11.40 -6.32 -31.38
C GLU A 203 -12.63 -7.16 -30.98
N ILE A 204 -12.65 -7.68 -29.75
CA ILE A 204 -13.85 -8.28 -29.16
C ILE A 204 -14.41 -7.31 -28.14
N LEU A 205 -15.61 -6.81 -28.41
CA LEU A 205 -16.34 -5.92 -27.53
C LEU A 205 -17.24 -6.78 -26.64
N VAL A 206 -16.98 -6.80 -25.34
CA VAL A 206 -17.84 -7.46 -24.35
C VAL A 206 -18.64 -6.39 -23.63
N GLN A 207 -19.93 -6.32 -23.93
CA GLN A 207 -20.88 -5.40 -23.34
C GLN A 207 -21.64 -6.10 -22.21
N MET A 208 -21.46 -5.60 -20.98
CA MET A 208 -22.16 -6.13 -19.82
C MET A 208 -23.65 -5.80 -19.89
N GLY A 209 -24.47 -6.83 -19.71
CA GLY A 209 -25.92 -6.73 -19.63
C GLY A 209 -26.40 -6.35 -18.22
N GLU A 210 -27.50 -6.99 -17.79
CA GLU A 210 -28.18 -6.69 -16.53
C GLU A 210 -28.03 -7.85 -15.54
N LYS A 211 -28.09 -7.53 -14.23
CA LYS A 211 -28.20 -8.57 -13.19
C LYS A 211 -29.57 -9.24 -13.27
N ARG A 212 -29.67 -10.55 -13.02
CA ARG A 212 -30.95 -11.32 -13.13
C ARG A 212 -32.02 -10.98 -12.07
N THR A 213 -31.96 -9.81 -11.43
CA THR A 213 -33.00 -9.28 -10.54
C THR A 213 -34.15 -8.61 -11.29
N LYS A 214 -33.96 -8.21 -12.56
CA LYS A 214 -34.86 -7.31 -13.32
C LYS A 214 -35.11 -5.95 -12.64
N VAL A 215 -34.31 -5.60 -11.63
CA VAL A 215 -34.32 -4.31 -10.93
C VAL A 215 -32.92 -3.75 -11.08
N SER A 216 -32.80 -2.60 -11.76
CA SER A 216 -31.49 -1.96 -11.94
C SER A 216 -30.91 -1.58 -10.59
N ASP A 217 -29.78 -2.19 -10.28
CA ASP A 217 -28.99 -1.93 -9.09
C ASP A 217 -27.66 -1.32 -9.53
N ARG A 218 -27.51 -0.01 -9.33
CA ARG A 218 -26.29 0.72 -9.68
C ARG A 218 -25.04 0.24 -8.91
N THR A 219 -25.21 -0.56 -7.87
CA THR A 219 -24.11 -1.16 -7.11
C THR A 219 -23.73 -2.56 -7.59
N ALA A 220 -24.55 -3.17 -8.46
CA ALA A 220 -24.28 -4.48 -9.03
C ALA A 220 -23.00 -4.46 -9.87
N ALA A 221 -22.13 -5.42 -9.60
CA ALA A 221 -20.91 -5.63 -10.37
C ALA A 221 -20.56 -7.12 -10.43
N VAL A 222 -19.70 -7.46 -11.38
CA VAL A 222 -19.02 -8.76 -11.49
C VAL A 222 -17.55 -8.51 -11.79
N LEU A 223 -16.70 -9.41 -11.33
CA LEU A 223 -15.26 -9.30 -11.55
C LEU A 223 -14.89 -10.12 -12.79
N ILE A 224 -14.51 -9.46 -13.88
CA ILE A 224 -14.05 -10.13 -15.09
C ILE A 224 -12.53 -10.33 -14.99
N ASP A 225 -12.08 -11.56 -15.14
CA ASP A 225 -10.65 -11.95 -15.12
C ASP A 225 -10.07 -11.77 -16.51
N SER A 226 -10.57 -12.55 -17.47
CA SER A 226 -10.03 -12.59 -18.82
C SER A 226 -11.05 -13.12 -19.82
N ILE A 227 -10.77 -12.93 -21.12
CA ILE A 227 -11.34 -13.79 -22.15
C ILE A 227 -10.26 -14.71 -22.71
N VAL A 228 -10.65 -15.91 -23.12
CA VAL A 228 -9.74 -16.91 -23.68
C VAL A 228 -10.29 -17.44 -24.99
N LEU A 229 -9.47 -17.44 -26.04
CA LEU A 229 -9.81 -18.04 -27.33
C LEU A 229 -9.32 -19.47 -27.38
N VAL A 230 -10.26 -20.41 -27.53
CA VAL A 230 -10.00 -21.84 -27.39
C VAL A 230 -10.66 -22.57 -28.56
N PRO A 231 -9.94 -23.36 -29.37
CA PRO A 231 -10.56 -24.13 -30.44
C PRO A 231 -11.61 -25.11 -29.89
N PRO A 232 -12.72 -25.36 -30.60
CA PRO A 232 -13.62 -26.48 -30.31
C PRO A 232 -12.86 -27.82 -30.29
N THR A 233 -13.36 -28.79 -29.55
CA THR A 233 -12.69 -30.10 -29.42
C THR A 233 -12.68 -30.85 -30.76
N GLU A 234 -13.68 -30.60 -31.60
CA GLU A 234 -13.89 -31.14 -32.93
C GLU A 234 -12.84 -30.66 -33.93
N GLU A 235 -12.32 -29.45 -33.73
CA GLU A 235 -11.25 -28.87 -34.54
C GLU A 235 -9.88 -29.44 -34.15
N LEU A 236 -9.74 -29.97 -32.94
CA LEU A 236 -8.47 -30.53 -32.47
C LEU A 236 -8.12 -31.83 -33.20
N PHE A 237 -6.82 -32.04 -33.46
CA PHE A 237 -6.32 -33.27 -34.11
C PHE A 237 -6.71 -34.57 -33.36
N ILE A 238 -6.99 -34.51 -32.04
CA ILE A 238 -7.51 -35.65 -31.26
C ILE A 238 -8.85 -36.18 -31.78
N SER A 239 -9.59 -35.34 -32.52
CA SER A 239 -10.86 -35.66 -33.19
C SER A 239 -10.67 -36.02 -34.66
N GLN A 240 -9.48 -35.79 -35.24
CA GLN A 240 -9.17 -36.00 -36.65
C GLN A 240 -8.20 -37.19 -36.83
N GLY A 241 -8.70 -38.40 -36.64
CA GLY A 241 -7.96 -39.66 -36.89
C GLY A 241 -8.37 -40.34 -38.20
N ILE A 242 -7.38 -40.76 -39.01
CA ILE A 242 -7.52 -41.46 -40.31
C ILE A 242 -8.01 -42.92 -40.16
N SER A 243 -8.19 -43.41 -38.93
CA SER A 243 -8.76 -44.72 -38.64
C SER A 243 -9.79 -44.59 -37.52
N ALA A 244 -10.88 -45.36 -37.61
CA ALA A 244 -12.06 -45.38 -36.74
C ALA A 244 -11.84 -45.72 -35.25
N ASP A 245 -10.62 -45.56 -34.73
CA ASP A 245 -10.34 -45.69 -33.30
C ASP A 245 -10.27 -44.29 -32.67
N ASN A 246 -11.44 -43.77 -32.30
CA ASN A 246 -11.66 -42.45 -31.70
C ASN A 246 -11.14 -42.38 -30.25
N HIS A 247 -10.11 -43.17 -29.93
CA HIS A 247 -9.63 -43.43 -28.58
C HIS A 247 -9.13 -42.15 -27.90
N HIS A 248 -8.39 -41.31 -28.63
CA HIS A 248 -7.86 -40.05 -28.10
C HIS A 248 -8.96 -39.07 -27.70
N ARG A 249 -9.97 -38.85 -28.57
CA ARG A 249 -11.11 -37.99 -28.23
C ARG A 249 -11.90 -38.54 -27.05
N VAL A 250 -12.22 -39.85 -27.07
CA VAL A 250 -12.97 -40.50 -25.99
C VAL A 250 -12.22 -40.39 -24.66
N GLU A 251 -10.89 -40.58 -24.66
CA GLU A 251 -10.07 -40.42 -23.46
C GLU A 251 -10.04 -38.96 -22.97
N TYR A 252 -9.82 -38.01 -23.88
CA TYR A 252 -9.79 -36.58 -23.58
C TYR A 252 -11.12 -36.07 -22.98
N GLU A 253 -12.25 -36.52 -23.53
CA GLU A 253 -13.59 -36.23 -23.05
C GLU A 253 -13.89 -36.93 -21.72
N ARG A 254 -13.52 -38.21 -21.59
CA ARG A 254 -13.74 -39.01 -20.37
C ARG A 254 -13.05 -38.39 -19.16
N PHE A 255 -11.82 -37.91 -19.34
CA PHE A 255 -11.08 -37.22 -18.27
C PHE A 255 -11.40 -35.73 -18.18
N GLN A 256 -12.31 -35.21 -19.01
CA GLN A 256 -12.74 -33.80 -19.02
C GLN A 256 -11.55 -32.83 -19.13
N CYS A 257 -10.54 -33.19 -19.94
CA CYS A 257 -9.28 -32.47 -19.99
C CYS A 257 -9.43 -31.01 -20.44
N ARG A 258 -10.41 -30.71 -21.31
CA ARG A 258 -10.78 -29.34 -21.67
C ARG A 258 -11.23 -28.56 -20.43
N THR A 259 -12.26 -29.05 -19.74
CA THR A 259 -12.87 -28.42 -18.56
C THR A 259 -11.85 -28.15 -17.46
N GLN A 260 -10.97 -29.11 -17.16
CA GLN A 260 -9.94 -28.94 -16.13
C GLN A 260 -8.92 -27.85 -16.51
N GLN A 261 -8.48 -27.81 -17.78
CA GLN A 261 -7.59 -26.74 -18.24
C GLN A 261 -8.29 -25.36 -18.24
N LEU A 262 -9.56 -25.28 -18.64
CA LEU A 262 -10.33 -24.03 -18.62
C LEU A 262 -10.55 -23.50 -17.20
N SER A 263 -10.66 -24.39 -16.20
CA SER A 263 -10.90 -24.06 -14.80
C SER A 263 -9.67 -23.57 -14.03
N LEU A 264 -8.56 -23.26 -14.72
CA LEU A 264 -7.28 -22.84 -14.12
C LEU A 264 -6.71 -23.85 -13.10
N THR A 265 -7.04 -25.14 -13.24
CA THR A 265 -6.46 -26.20 -12.41
C THR A 265 -4.93 -26.18 -12.53
N PRO A 266 -4.19 -26.10 -11.40
CA PRO A 266 -2.74 -26.13 -11.42
C PRO A 266 -2.22 -27.33 -12.20
N MET A 267 -1.14 -27.13 -12.96
CA MET A 267 -0.51 -28.20 -13.75
C MET A 267 -0.14 -29.44 -12.92
N SER A 268 0.17 -29.26 -11.63
CA SER A 268 0.47 -30.35 -10.68
C SER A 268 -0.75 -31.19 -10.27
N GLU A 269 -1.96 -30.67 -10.47
CA GLU A 269 -3.21 -31.32 -10.10
C GLU A 269 -3.91 -31.97 -11.30
N LEU A 270 -3.47 -31.66 -12.53
CA LEU A 270 -4.00 -32.26 -13.74
C LEU A 270 -3.61 -33.75 -13.84
N PRO A 271 -4.56 -34.64 -14.22
CA PRO A 271 -4.25 -36.05 -14.50
C PRO A 271 -3.18 -36.18 -15.59
N ASP A 272 -2.29 -37.15 -15.44
CA ASP A 272 -1.22 -37.45 -16.42
C ASP A 272 -1.76 -37.61 -17.85
N VAL A 273 -2.97 -38.16 -17.97
CA VAL A 273 -3.69 -38.30 -19.24
C VAL A 273 -3.89 -36.93 -19.90
N CYS A 274 -4.40 -35.94 -19.17
CA CYS A 274 -4.60 -34.60 -19.71
C CYS A 274 -3.28 -33.88 -19.98
N VAL A 275 -2.28 -34.09 -19.12
CA VAL A 275 -0.94 -33.52 -19.29
C VAL A 275 -0.27 -34.03 -20.57
N ARG A 276 -0.56 -35.25 -21.02
CA ARG A 276 -0.07 -35.80 -22.30
C ARG A 276 -0.60 -35.07 -23.54
N TYR A 277 -1.82 -34.53 -23.49
CA TYR A 277 -2.42 -33.83 -24.63
C TYR A 277 -1.97 -32.37 -24.81
N ILE A 278 -1.26 -31.78 -23.83
CA ILE A 278 -0.83 -30.37 -23.88
C ILE A 278 0.10 -30.09 -25.07
N CYS A 279 1.18 -30.87 -25.21
CA CYS A 279 2.13 -30.69 -26.30
C CYS A 279 1.52 -30.95 -27.69
N PRO A 280 0.76 -32.04 -27.89
CA PRO A 280 0.03 -32.25 -29.13
C PRO A 280 -0.91 -31.09 -29.51
N VAL A 281 -1.71 -30.60 -28.56
CA VAL A 281 -2.63 -29.47 -28.80
C VAL A 281 -1.86 -28.20 -29.11
N ALA A 282 -0.77 -27.92 -28.40
CA ALA A 282 0.12 -26.80 -28.69
C ALA A 282 0.74 -26.88 -30.09
N ALA A 283 1.23 -28.05 -30.47
CA ALA A 283 1.82 -28.29 -31.78
C ALA A 283 0.79 -28.14 -32.90
N MET A 284 -0.44 -28.59 -32.65
CA MET A 284 -1.55 -28.37 -33.56
C MET A 284 -1.91 -26.89 -33.65
N LEU A 285 -1.88 -26.12 -32.56
CA LEU A 285 -2.22 -24.69 -32.54
C LEU A 285 -1.15 -23.77 -33.12
N LEU A 286 0.14 -24.13 -32.97
CA LEU A 286 1.25 -23.21 -33.25
C LEU A 286 2.30 -23.79 -34.20
N ASN A 287 2.27 -25.09 -34.49
CA ASN A 287 3.27 -25.79 -35.29
C ASN A 287 4.72 -25.67 -34.74
N ARG A 288 4.87 -25.29 -33.47
CA ARG A 288 6.14 -25.12 -32.75
C ARG A 288 5.88 -25.09 -31.24
N SER A 289 6.91 -25.33 -30.45
CA SER A 289 6.92 -24.93 -29.04
C SER A 289 7.39 -23.47 -28.91
N LEU A 290 7.09 -22.84 -27.78
CA LEU A 290 7.39 -21.43 -27.51
C LEU A 290 8.59 -21.28 -26.57
N GLU A 291 9.37 -20.23 -26.76
CA GLU A 291 10.52 -19.94 -25.88
C GLU A 291 10.04 -19.53 -24.50
N CYS A 292 10.79 -19.92 -23.45
CA CYS A 292 10.41 -19.63 -22.08
C CYS A 292 10.36 -18.13 -21.76
N GLU A 293 11.30 -17.34 -22.27
CA GLU A 293 11.41 -15.90 -21.98
C GLU A 293 11.35 -15.57 -20.46
N CYS A 294 11.96 -16.39 -19.60
CA CYS A 294 11.99 -16.10 -18.17
C CYS A 294 12.76 -14.80 -17.89
N ASP A 295 12.18 -13.90 -17.09
CA ASP A 295 12.84 -12.64 -16.72
C ASP A 295 14.08 -12.93 -15.89
N ALA A 296 15.23 -12.40 -16.31
CA ALA A 296 16.51 -12.70 -15.67
C ALA A 296 16.62 -12.12 -14.23
N THR A 297 15.85 -11.08 -13.92
CA THR A 297 15.83 -10.45 -12.60
C THR A 297 14.92 -11.22 -11.65
N GLY A 298 13.71 -11.57 -12.08
CA GLY A 298 12.70 -12.20 -11.24
C GLY A 298 12.72 -13.72 -11.24
N SER A 299 13.37 -14.38 -12.20
CA SER A 299 13.48 -15.84 -12.29
C SER A 299 14.80 -16.36 -11.70
N ARG A 300 14.81 -17.63 -11.29
CA ARG A 300 16.01 -18.33 -10.84
C ARG A 300 16.85 -18.91 -11.99
N SER A 301 16.23 -19.17 -13.13
CA SER A 301 16.90 -19.64 -14.35
C SER A 301 16.13 -19.21 -15.62
N GLY A 302 16.78 -19.34 -16.78
CA GLY A 302 16.13 -19.16 -18.09
C GLY A 302 15.28 -20.36 -18.56
N ILE A 303 15.26 -21.46 -17.79
CA ILE A 303 14.53 -22.68 -18.12
C ILE A 303 13.19 -22.66 -17.38
N CYS A 304 12.11 -22.93 -18.12
CA CYS A 304 10.76 -23.04 -17.61
C CYS A 304 10.25 -24.48 -17.66
N SER A 305 9.09 -24.73 -17.06
CA SER A 305 8.36 -25.99 -17.22
C SER A 305 8.04 -26.25 -18.71
N GLY A 306 8.43 -27.43 -19.22
CA GLY A 306 8.19 -27.80 -20.62
C GLY A 306 6.71 -27.89 -21.02
N LYS A 307 5.79 -27.89 -20.05
CA LYS A 307 4.33 -27.77 -20.26
C LYS A 307 3.82 -26.54 -19.51
N GLY A 308 3.09 -25.67 -20.20
CA GLY A 308 2.57 -24.41 -19.65
C GLY A 308 3.59 -23.27 -19.57
N GLY A 309 4.89 -23.57 -19.46
CA GLY A 309 5.94 -22.56 -19.58
C GLY A 309 6.21 -21.73 -18.33
N GLN A 310 5.75 -22.18 -17.15
CA GLN A 310 5.98 -21.46 -15.90
C GLN A 310 7.47 -21.45 -15.55
N CYS A 311 8.03 -20.25 -15.37
CA CYS A 311 9.39 -20.04 -14.88
C CYS A 311 9.47 -20.22 -13.34
N ASP A 312 10.64 -20.59 -12.83
CA ASP A 312 10.89 -20.70 -11.39
C ASP A 312 11.14 -19.31 -10.78
N CYS A 313 10.10 -18.73 -10.19
CA CYS A 313 10.12 -17.35 -9.70
C CYS A 313 10.86 -17.19 -8.37
N LYS A 314 11.48 -16.03 -8.19
CA LYS A 314 12.03 -15.58 -6.90
C LYS A 314 10.90 -15.25 -5.92
N PRO A 315 11.21 -15.11 -4.61
CA PRO A 315 10.20 -14.81 -3.59
C PRO A 315 9.36 -13.59 -3.97
N ASN A 316 8.03 -13.73 -3.83
CA ASN A 316 7.04 -12.68 -4.11
C ASN A 316 7.04 -12.16 -5.57
N VAL A 317 7.61 -12.92 -6.51
CA VAL A 317 7.52 -12.64 -7.94
C VAL A 317 6.52 -13.61 -8.56
N ILE A 318 5.66 -13.12 -9.45
CA ILE A 318 4.60 -13.89 -10.11
C ILE A 318 4.61 -13.69 -11.62
N GLY A 319 3.74 -14.42 -12.31
CA GLY A 319 3.60 -14.42 -13.76
C GLY A 319 4.38 -15.56 -14.40
N ARG A 320 3.98 -15.96 -15.61
CA ARG A 320 4.61 -17.06 -16.34
C ARG A 320 6.11 -16.84 -16.52
N ARG A 321 6.52 -15.59 -16.78
CA ARG A 321 7.91 -15.14 -16.96
C ARG A 321 8.58 -14.61 -15.69
N CYS A 322 7.89 -14.60 -14.55
CA CYS A 322 8.38 -13.99 -13.31
C CYS A 322 8.82 -12.52 -13.48
N ASP A 323 8.02 -11.72 -14.19
CA ASP A 323 8.36 -10.36 -14.61
C ASP A 323 7.69 -9.26 -13.76
N ARG A 324 6.96 -9.64 -12.70
CA ARG A 324 6.26 -8.67 -11.84
C ARG A 324 6.11 -9.14 -10.40
N CYS A 325 5.97 -8.19 -9.49
CA CYS A 325 5.68 -8.45 -8.09
C CYS A 325 4.27 -9.02 -7.89
N ALA A 326 4.16 -9.95 -6.94
CA ALA A 326 2.89 -10.39 -6.40
C ALA A 326 2.10 -9.20 -5.84
N VAL A 327 0.77 -9.29 -5.89
CA VAL A 327 -0.12 -8.32 -5.23
C VAL A 327 0.24 -8.24 -3.74
N GLY A 328 0.27 -7.01 -3.20
CA GLY A 328 0.70 -6.77 -1.83
C GLY A 328 2.22 -6.81 -1.61
N THR A 329 3.02 -6.76 -2.68
CA THR A 329 4.48 -6.64 -2.64
C THR A 329 5.00 -5.58 -3.63
N TYR A 330 6.21 -5.07 -3.41
CA TYR A 330 6.82 -3.97 -4.18
C TYR A 330 8.33 -4.13 -4.34
N GLY A 331 8.93 -3.29 -5.18
CA GLY A 331 10.39 -3.20 -5.32
C GLY A 331 10.99 -4.38 -6.06
N PHE A 332 10.51 -4.65 -7.27
CA PHE A 332 11.02 -5.71 -8.14
C PHE A 332 12.54 -5.58 -8.32
N GLY A 333 13.28 -6.63 -7.97
CA GLY A 333 14.73 -6.62 -8.06
C GLY A 333 15.38 -8.01 -7.94
N PRO A 334 16.71 -8.08 -7.87
CA PRO A 334 17.46 -9.34 -7.88
C PRO A 334 17.11 -10.31 -6.75
N SER A 335 16.54 -9.83 -5.64
CA SER A 335 16.09 -10.63 -4.50
C SER A 335 14.60 -11.01 -4.56
N GLY A 336 13.89 -10.65 -5.62
CA GLY A 336 12.44 -10.77 -5.73
C GLY A 336 11.72 -9.48 -5.37
N CYS A 337 10.61 -9.58 -4.64
CA CYS A 337 9.83 -8.43 -4.18
C CYS A 337 9.65 -8.41 -2.65
N THR A 338 9.45 -7.23 -2.09
CA THR A 338 9.30 -6.99 -0.65
C THR A 338 7.82 -6.83 -0.28
N PRO A 339 7.30 -7.45 0.79
CA PRO A 339 5.93 -7.25 1.24
C PRO A 339 5.59 -5.79 1.57
N CYS A 340 4.39 -5.33 1.22
CA CYS A 340 3.93 -3.97 1.48
C CYS A 340 3.87 -3.67 2.99
N GLU A 341 3.28 -4.58 3.77
CA GLU A 341 3.07 -4.43 5.22
C GLU A 341 2.31 -3.15 5.58
N CYS A 342 1.22 -2.87 4.87
CA CYS A 342 0.36 -1.74 5.17
C CYS A 342 -0.39 -1.98 6.50
N ASP A 343 -0.48 -0.96 7.34
CA ASP A 343 -1.19 -1.03 8.60
C ASP A 343 -2.69 -1.25 8.35
N SER A 344 -3.27 -2.27 8.99
CA SER A 344 -4.66 -2.67 8.74
C SER A 344 -5.69 -1.63 9.19
N VAL A 345 -5.33 -0.76 10.14
CA VAL A 345 -6.21 0.29 10.67
C VAL A 345 -6.01 1.58 9.87
N GLY A 346 -4.76 1.96 9.62
CA GLY A 346 -4.41 3.21 8.95
C GLY A 346 -4.49 3.17 7.42
N SER A 347 -4.53 1.99 6.81
CA SER A 347 -4.62 1.81 5.36
C SER A 347 -6.01 1.37 4.90
N LEU A 348 -6.30 1.57 3.62
CA LEU A 348 -7.52 1.05 3.00
C LEU A 348 -7.44 -0.46 2.75
N ASN A 349 -6.26 -0.96 2.40
CA ASN A 349 -5.95 -2.37 2.14
C ASN A 349 -4.43 -2.60 2.21
N ASN A 350 -3.97 -3.84 1.98
CA ASN A 350 -2.54 -4.19 1.96
C ASN A 350 -1.90 -4.03 0.57
N ASN A 351 -2.52 -3.27 -0.33
CA ASN A 351 -1.96 -2.99 -1.64
C ASN A 351 -1.16 -1.69 -1.57
N CYS A 352 0.04 -1.72 -2.13
CA CYS A 352 0.93 -0.56 -2.18
C CYS A 352 1.43 -0.32 -3.60
N ASN A 353 1.97 0.88 -3.82
CA ASN A 353 2.62 1.22 -5.07
C ASN A 353 3.78 0.23 -5.35
N ARG A 354 3.78 -0.38 -6.56
CA ARG A 354 4.74 -1.43 -6.94
C ARG A 354 6.20 -1.02 -6.90
N GLN A 355 6.50 0.28 -6.97
CA GLN A 355 7.87 0.78 -6.96
C GLN A 355 8.26 1.41 -5.62
N SER A 356 7.44 2.32 -5.07
CA SER A 356 7.77 3.01 -3.82
C SER A 356 7.37 2.24 -2.56
N GLY A 357 6.46 1.27 -2.68
CA GLY A 357 5.89 0.56 -1.55
C GLY A 357 4.92 1.39 -0.71
N GLN A 358 4.52 2.58 -1.18
CA GLN A 358 3.58 3.46 -0.48
C GLN A 358 2.16 2.86 -0.48
N CYS A 359 1.61 2.65 0.71
CA CYS A 359 0.25 2.19 0.94
C CYS A 359 -0.77 3.33 0.79
N SER A 360 -2.00 2.98 0.44
CA SER A 360 -3.12 3.92 0.37
C SER A 360 -3.67 4.20 1.78
N CYS A 361 -3.25 5.32 2.37
CA CYS A 361 -3.63 5.71 3.73
C CYS A 361 -5.08 6.23 3.79
N ARG A 362 -5.76 6.00 4.91
CA ARG A 362 -7.09 6.58 5.17
C ARG A 362 -6.98 8.08 5.43
N GLU A 363 -7.96 8.83 4.93
CA GLU A 363 -8.01 10.29 5.04
C GLU A 363 -8.40 10.73 6.46
N ARG A 364 -7.42 10.78 7.39
CA ARG A 364 -7.56 11.34 8.76
C ARG A 364 -6.24 11.89 9.31
N GLY A 365 -5.40 12.47 8.46
CA GLY A 365 -4.06 12.88 8.88
C GLY A 365 -3.13 11.70 9.18
N ILE A 366 -3.39 10.53 8.59
CA ILE A 366 -2.52 9.34 8.67
C ILE A 366 -1.50 9.39 7.52
N THR A 367 -0.27 8.98 7.78
CA THR A 367 0.84 8.98 6.80
C THR A 367 1.85 7.87 7.09
N GLY A 368 2.98 7.92 6.36
CA GLY A 368 4.03 6.92 6.36
C GLY A 368 3.84 5.93 5.22
N ARG A 369 4.91 5.23 4.85
CA ARG A 369 4.87 4.21 3.78
C ARG A 369 3.81 3.15 4.06
N GLN A 370 3.72 2.73 5.33
CA GLN A 370 2.78 1.71 5.82
C GLN A 370 1.50 2.32 6.43
N CYS A 371 1.30 3.63 6.37
CA CYS A 371 0.14 4.31 6.99
C CYS A 371 -0.02 4.05 8.50
N ASN A 372 1.10 3.96 9.22
CA ASN A 372 1.17 3.56 10.63
C ASN A 372 1.55 4.72 11.57
N GLN A 373 1.46 5.97 11.11
CA GLN A 373 1.81 7.15 11.90
C GLN A 373 0.94 8.34 11.51
N CYS A 374 0.90 9.36 12.36
CA CYS A 374 0.21 10.61 12.08
C CYS A 374 1.09 11.56 11.25
N GLN A 375 0.47 12.41 10.46
CA GLN A 375 1.12 13.51 9.76
C GLN A 375 1.75 14.49 10.76
N PRO A 376 2.84 15.20 10.39
CA PRO A 376 3.34 16.30 11.20
C PRO A 376 2.21 17.29 11.54
N GLY A 377 2.11 17.68 12.82
CA GLY A 377 0.98 18.47 13.33
C GLY A 377 -0.21 17.65 13.83
N PHE A 378 -0.12 16.31 13.80
CA PHE A 378 -1.10 15.40 14.37
C PHE A 378 -0.46 14.35 15.31
N TRP A 379 -1.24 13.80 16.24
CA TRP A 379 -0.79 12.82 17.24
C TRP A 379 -1.89 11.79 17.58
N SER A 380 -1.55 10.72 18.31
CA SER A 380 -2.47 9.66 18.77
C SER A 380 -2.98 8.71 17.66
N PHE A 381 -2.08 8.07 16.90
CA PHE A 381 -2.43 6.99 15.97
C PHE A 381 -3.21 5.85 16.68
N PRO A 382 -4.28 5.29 16.08
CA PRO A 382 -4.79 5.52 14.71
C PRO A 382 -5.73 6.72 14.56
N ASP A 383 -6.27 7.26 15.66
CA ASP A 383 -7.17 8.40 15.65
C ASP A 383 -6.38 9.71 15.71
N CYS A 384 -5.69 10.04 14.61
CA CYS A 384 -4.82 11.21 14.54
C CYS A 384 -5.58 12.51 14.79
N ARG A 385 -5.21 13.21 15.88
CA ARG A 385 -5.78 14.49 16.31
C ARG A 385 -4.80 15.62 16.05
N VAL A 386 -5.30 16.81 15.72
CA VAL A 386 -4.46 18.00 15.53
C VAL A 386 -3.75 18.34 16.86
N CYS A 387 -2.50 18.75 16.77
CA CYS A 387 -1.74 19.29 17.91
C CYS A 387 -2.43 20.55 18.47
N GLN A 388 -2.47 20.68 19.79
CA GLN A 388 -3.14 21.80 20.47
C GLN A 388 -2.12 22.71 21.14
N CYS A 389 -1.40 23.50 20.36
CA CYS A 389 -0.26 24.28 20.86
C CYS A 389 -0.53 25.79 21.01
N ASN A 390 -1.80 26.17 21.17
CA ASN A 390 -2.23 27.58 21.28
C ASN A 390 -1.63 28.50 20.20
N ASP A 391 -1.47 28.00 18.97
CA ASP A 391 -0.81 28.68 17.83
C ASP A 391 0.68 29.04 18.03
N HIS A 392 1.30 28.58 19.11
CA HIS A 392 2.72 28.81 19.42
C HIS A 392 3.64 27.64 19.04
N ALA A 393 3.10 26.56 18.48
CA ALA A 393 3.86 25.53 17.78
C ALA A 393 3.00 24.83 16.73
N SER A 394 3.60 24.36 15.63
CA SER A 394 2.89 23.64 14.57
C SER A 394 3.05 22.12 14.65
N ILE A 395 3.91 21.62 15.54
CA ILE A 395 4.21 20.21 15.71
C ILE A 395 4.19 19.82 17.19
N CYS A 396 3.84 18.56 17.44
CA CYS A 396 3.84 17.97 18.77
C CYS A 396 4.34 16.53 18.70
N ASP A 397 4.72 15.98 19.84
CA ASP A 397 5.12 14.58 19.97
C ASP A 397 3.96 13.65 19.55
N GLN A 398 4.25 12.70 18.67
CA GLN A 398 3.21 11.89 18.02
C GLN A 398 2.45 10.97 18.99
N LYS A 399 3.02 10.65 20.16
CA LYS A 399 2.41 9.73 21.14
C LYS A 399 1.68 10.47 22.24
N THR A 400 2.30 11.51 22.78
CA THR A 400 1.80 12.25 23.93
C THR A 400 0.95 13.45 23.49
N GLY A 401 1.29 14.10 22.38
CA GLY A 401 0.69 15.36 21.97
C GLY A 401 1.34 16.60 22.61
N ALA A 402 2.44 16.43 23.34
CA ALA A 402 3.21 17.55 23.91
C ALA A 402 3.83 18.39 22.80
N CYS A 403 3.65 19.71 22.85
CA CYS A 403 4.17 20.63 21.84
C CYS A 403 5.69 20.65 21.83
N ILE A 404 6.27 20.73 20.63
CA ILE A 404 7.71 20.75 20.42
C ILE A 404 8.10 22.14 19.92
N ASP A 405 9.17 22.70 20.48
CA ASP A 405 9.74 24.00 20.10
C ASP A 405 8.73 25.17 20.18
N CYS A 406 8.12 25.36 21.35
CA CYS A 406 7.22 26.49 21.64
C CYS A 406 7.89 27.84 21.29
N LEU A 407 7.21 28.61 20.44
CA LEU A 407 7.57 29.94 19.97
C LEU A 407 7.07 31.03 20.94
N ASP A 408 7.31 32.29 20.60
CA ASP A 408 6.78 33.47 21.33
C ASP A 408 7.08 33.48 22.83
N LEU A 409 8.24 32.91 23.21
CA LEU A 409 8.70 32.82 24.59
C LEU A 409 7.72 32.06 25.49
N THR A 410 6.96 31.15 24.90
CA THR A 410 6.04 30.24 25.60
C THR A 410 6.73 28.93 25.95
N ASP A 411 6.13 28.21 26.89
CA ASP A 411 6.55 26.91 27.38
C ASP A 411 5.32 26.14 27.89
N GLY A 412 5.50 24.90 28.31
CA GLY A 412 4.44 24.03 28.81
C GLY A 412 3.98 23.03 27.76
N TYR A 413 3.12 22.11 28.20
CA TYR A 413 2.70 20.97 27.38
C TYR A 413 1.96 21.41 26.11
N TYR A 414 1.21 22.51 26.20
CA TYR A 414 0.43 23.09 25.12
C TYR A 414 0.95 24.47 24.69
N CYS A 415 2.19 24.82 25.05
CA CYS A 415 2.71 26.20 24.96
C CYS A 415 1.76 27.21 25.66
N ASP A 416 1.23 26.80 26.83
CA ASP A 416 0.13 27.44 27.55
C ASP A 416 0.58 28.38 28.68
N ARG A 417 1.89 28.52 28.87
CA ARG A 417 2.48 29.46 29.82
C ARG A 417 3.69 30.16 29.21
N CYS A 418 4.13 31.24 29.83
CA CYS A 418 5.38 31.87 29.46
C CYS A 418 6.57 31.08 30.01
N LYS A 419 7.72 31.17 29.33
CA LYS A 419 9.02 30.73 29.87
C LYS A 419 9.32 31.47 31.17
N ASP A 420 10.14 30.86 32.02
CA ASP A 420 10.60 31.49 33.26
C ASP A 420 11.23 32.86 32.97
N GLY A 421 10.93 33.83 33.84
CA GLY A 421 11.29 35.24 33.70
C GLY A 421 10.46 36.06 32.71
N TYR A 422 9.37 35.51 32.17
CA TYR A 422 8.36 36.23 31.39
C TYR A 422 6.97 36.09 32.03
N TYR A 423 6.13 37.14 31.89
CA TYR A 423 4.72 37.14 32.30
C TYR A 423 3.79 37.37 31.11
N GLY A 424 2.59 36.83 31.21
CA GLY A 424 1.55 36.95 30.18
C GLY A 424 0.55 35.80 30.28
N ASP A 425 -0.36 35.71 29.32
CA ASP A 425 -1.24 34.55 29.15
C ASP A 425 -1.31 34.17 27.66
N PRO A 426 -0.48 33.21 27.21
CA PRO A 426 -0.44 32.76 25.81
C PRO A 426 -1.78 32.27 25.27
N ARG A 427 -2.68 31.80 26.15
CA ARG A 427 -4.00 31.27 25.76
C ARG A 427 -4.95 32.37 25.29
N LEU A 428 -4.66 33.62 25.62
CA LEU A 428 -5.44 34.80 25.23
C LEU A 428 -4.92 35.46 23.93
N GLY A 429 -3.89 34.87 23.31
CA GLY A 429 -3.29 35.33 22.06
C GLY A 429 -2.64 36.72 22.16
N ILE A 430 -2.86 37.57 21.14
CA ILE A 430 -2.26 38.91 21.01
C ILE A 430 -2.61 39.85 22.17
N ASN A 431 -3.66 39.57 22.93
CA ASN A 431 -4.12 40.46 24.00
C ASN A 431 -3.16 40.50 25.20
N LEU A 432 -2.38 39.44 25.42
CA LEU A 432 -1.46 39.37 26.56
C LEU A 432 -0.21 38.52 26.28
N PRO A 433 0.65 38.96 25.34
CA PRO A 433 1.84 38.20 24.95
C PRO A 433 2.86 38.12 26.09
N CYS A 434 3.73 37.11 26.05
CA CYS A 434 4.81 36.95 27.02
C CYS A 434 5.79 38.12 26.95
N LYS A 435 5.92 38.84 28.08
CA LYS A 435 6.81 39.99 28.24
C LYS A 435 7.80 39.74 29.38
N PRO A 436 9.04 40.24 29.28
CA PRO A 436 10.02 40.08 30.35
C PRO A 436 9.49 40.61 31.68
N CYS A 437 9.74 39.88 32.76
CA CYS A 437 9.42 40.32 34.11
C CYS A 437 10.07 41.68 34.41
N PRO A 438 9.32 42.67 34.91
CA PRO A 438 9.84 44.01 35.15
C PRO A 438 10.51 44.11 36.54
N CYS A 439 11.23 43.05 36.92
CA CYS A 439 12.05 43.00 38.12
C CYS A 439 13.36 43.79 37.84
N PRO A 440 14.00 44.39 38.86
CA PRO A 440 15.22 45.16 38.75
C PRO A 440 16.26 44.38 37.94
N GLY A 441 16.82 45.08 36.95
CA GLY A 441 17.82 44.54 36.06
C GLY A 441 17.30 43.76 34.85
N GLY A 442 16.29 42.91 35.01
CA GLY A 442 15.83 42.05 33.93
C GLY A 442 16.77 40.87 33.62
N LEU A 443 16.36 40.03 32.67
CA LEU A 443 16.87 38.66 32.43
C LEU A 443 18.39 38.54 32.23
N ASP A 444 19.02 39.51 31.57
CA ASP A 444 20.45 39.44 31.17
C ASP A 444 21.36 40.38 31.98
N SER A 445 20.84 40.99 33.04
CA SER A 445 21.57 42.06 33.73
C SER A 445 22.54 41.58 34.81
N GLY A 446 22.39 40.34 35.28
CA GLY A 446 23.17 39.79 36.40
C GLY A 446 22.80 40.35 37.78
N PHE A 447 21.78 41.21 37.89
CA PHE A 447 21.27 41.75 39.16
C PHE A 447 19.75 41.58 39.34
N GLN A 448 19.18 40.59 38.65
CA GLN A 448 17.78 40.18 38.85
C GLN A 448 17.66 39.31 40.10
N HIS A 449 16.79 39.73 41.03
CA HIS A 449 16.58 39.08 42.33
C HIS A 449 15.29 38.24 42.40
N ALA A 450 14.76 37.82 41.24
CA ALA A 450 13.56 36.99 41.11
C ALA A 450 13.60 36.20 39.79
N ASP A 451 13.34 34.89 39.80
CA ASP A 451 13.42 34.06 38.59
C ASP A 451 12.08 34.01 37.81
N THR A 452 10.97 34.36 38.46
CA THR A 452 9.62 34.36 37.89
C THR A 452 8.79 35.54 38.40
N CYS A 453 7.71 35.89 37.71
CA CYS A 453 6.74 36.88 38.15
C CYS A 453 5.32 36.48 37.72
N TYR A 454 4.30 37.04 38.34
CA TYR A 454 2.90 36.73 38.06
C TYR A 454 2.03 37.97 37.97
N LEU A 455 0.89 37.83 37.31
CA LEU A 455 -0.12 38.88 37.20
C LEU A 455 -1.07 38.83 38.40
N ARG A 456 -1.21 39.95 39.09
CA ARG A 456 -2.16 40.15 40.18
C ARG A 456 -3.25 41.12 39.71
N PRO A 457 -4.54 40.78 39.84
CA PRO A 457 -5.62 41.73 39.55
C PRO A 457 -5.43 43.02 40.36
N SER A 458 -5.46 44.17 39.70
CA SER A 458 -5.35 45.46 40.38
C SER A 458 -6.72 45.87 40.93
N GLU A 459 -6.75 46.36 42.16
CA GLU A 459 -7.96 46.95 42.77
C GLU A 459 -8.19 48.39 42.28
N HIS A 460 -7.21 48.99 41.60
CA HIS A 460 -7.17 50.43 41.30
C HIS A 460 -7.01 50.75 39.81
N SER A 461 -6.72 49.75 38.97
CA SER A 461 -6.62 49.92 37.52
C SER A 461 -7.26 48.75 36.77
N GLU A 462 -7.70 49.04 35.53
CA GLU A 462 -8.17 47.99 34.61
C GLU A 462 -7.05 47.03 34.17
N ALA A 463 -5.79 47.46 34.29
CA ALA A 463 -4.61 46.63 34.01
C ALA A 463 -4.14 45.90 35.29
N PRO A 464 -3.79 44.60 35.20
CA PRO A 464 -3.21 43.84 36.31
C PRO A 464 -1.78 44.28 36.63
N ASP A 465 -1.41 44.22 37.92
CA ASP A 465 -0.04 44.45 38.38
C ASP A 465 0.83 43.23 38.11
N VAL A 466 2.11 43.45 37.83
CA VAL A 466 3.10 42.37 37.70
C VAL A 466 3.92 42.31 38.98
N VAL A 467 3.88 41.17 39.66
CA VAL A 467 4.56 40.95 40.95
C VAL A 467 5.66 39.90 40.78
N CYS A 468 6.88 40.26 41.16
CA CYS A 468 8.05 39.40 41.11
C CYS A 468 8.08 38.43 42.30
N ASN A 469 8.42 37.16 42.05
CA ASN A 469 8.65 36.17 43.09
C ASN A 469 10.09 36.34 43.64
N CYS A 470 10.22 37.13 44.69
CA CYS A 470 11.53 37.51 45.24
C CYS A 470 12.31 36.33 45.79
N ARG A 471 13.62 36.30 45.50
CA ARG A 471 14.57 35.42 46.19
C ARG A 471 14.61 35.77 47.68
N THR A 472 15.07 34.81 48.48
CA THR A 472 15.27 35.02 49.93
C THR A 472 16.14 36.25 50.19
N GLY A 473 15.70 37.10 51.13
CA GLY A 473 16.40 38.35 51.48
C GLY A 473 15.89 39.59 50.75
N TYR A 474 15.02 39.44 49.73
CA TYR A 474 14.46 40.54 48.96
C TYR A 474 12.94 40.62 49.15
N THR A 475 12.37 41.83 49.03
CA THR A 475 10.95 42.09 49.23
C THR A 475 10.42 43.21 48.32
N GLY A 476 9.10 43.39 48.33
CA GLY A 476 8.36 44.33 47.50
C GLY A 476 7.94 43.74 46.15
N GLU A 477 7.03 44.41 45.45
CA GLU A 477 6.43 43.90 44.19
C GLU A 477 7.45 43.66 43.07
N ARG A 478 8.60 44.32 43.17
CA ARG A 478 9.70 44.21 42.23
C ARG A 478 10.96 43.62 42.87
N CYS A 479 10.98 43.25 44.15
CA CYS A 479 12.22 42.79 44.80
C CYS A 479 13.34 43.85 44.82
N SER A 480 12.94 45.13 44.88
CA SER A 480 13.81 46.31 44.88
C SER A 480 14.22 46.77 46.28
N SER A 481 13.92 45.98 47.31
CA SER A 481 14.20 46.30 48.72
C SER A 481 14.61 45.04 49.48
N CYS A 482 15.39 45.19 50.54
CA CYS A 482 15.75 44.08 51.40
C CYS A 482 14.60 43.70 52.33
N ALA A 483 14.42 42.40 52.53
CA ALA A 483 13.45 41.86 53.48
C ALA A 483 13.85 42.21 54.92
N ILE A 484 12.92 42.03 55.86
CA ILE A 484 13.21 42.22 57.29
C ILE A 484 14.42 41.35 57.67
N ASN A 485 15.36 41.92 58.45
CA ASN A 485 16.61 41.28 58.85
C ASN A 485 17.63 41.06 57.72
N TYR A 486 17.48 41.76 56.59
CA TYR A 486 18.47 41.86 55.54
C TYR A 486 18.79 43.33 55.26
N TRP A 487 20.01 43.60 54.81
CA TRP A 487 20.50 44.94 54.54
C TRP A 487 21.30 44.98 53.24
N GLY A 488 21.40 46.16 52.64
CA GLY A 488 22.14 46.40 51.39
C GLY A 488 21.36 47.26 50.40
N ASN A 489 21.88 47.38 49.18
CA ASN A 489 21.24 48.15 48.11
C ASN A 489 21.03 47.29 46.85
N PRO A 490 19.86 46.65 46.70
CA PRO A 490 19.60 45.74 45.57
C PRO A 490 19.41 46.45 44.22
N ASN A 491 19.37 47.79 44.19
CA ASN A 491 19.14 48.58 42.98
C ASN A 491 20.45 49.03 42.29
N GLU A 492 21.61 48.77 42.91
CA GLU A 492 22.92 49.06 42.33
C GLU A 492 23.48 47.86 41.56
N LEU A 493 24.32 48.12 40.56
CA LEU A 493 25.01 47.08 39.80
C LEU A 493 25.87 46.20 40.73
N GLY A 494 25.47 44.94 40.90
CA GLY A 494 26.14 44.00 41.80
C GLY A 494 25.72 44.08 43.28
N GLY A 495 24.73 44.92 43.60
CA GLY A 495 24.21 45.04 44.96
C GLY A 495 23.34 43.84 45.37
N THR A 496 23.52 43.36 46.59
CA THR A 496 22.78 42.25 47.19
C THR A 496 22.13 42.66 48.51
N CYS A 497 21.16 41.88 48.95
CA CYS A 497 20.63 41.95 50.30
C CYS A 497 21.25 40.82 51.13
N GLU A 498 22.08 41.18 52.09
CA GLU A 498 22.76 40.27 52.99
C GLU A 498 22.04 40.19 54.35
N PRO A 499 22.03 39.04 55.03
CA PRO A 499 21.41 38.93 56.34
C PRO A 499 22.15 39.81 57.37
N CYS A 500 21.40 40.44 58.28
CA CYS A 500 21.98 41.20 59.38
C CYS A 500 22.69 40.27 60.39
N GLU A 501 23.96 40.56 60.66
CA GLU A 501 24.81 39.76 61.55
C GLU A 501 24.82 40.30 62.99
N CYS A 502 23.70 40.16 63.70
CA CYS A 502 23.52 40.74 65.05
C CYS A 502 23.85 39.77 66.19
N ASN A 503 24.73 38.79 65.98
CA ASN A 503 25.07 37.73 66.94
C ASN A 503 23.85 36.98 67.56
N GLY A 504 22.71 37.00 66.86
CA GLY A 504 21.44 36.45 67.36
C GLY A 504 20.82 37.26 68.52
N ASN A 505 21.26 38.49 68.76
CA ASN A 505 20.81 39.34 69.86
C ASN A 505 19.73 40.34 69.45
N ILE A 506 18.98 40.05 68.38
CA ILE A 506 17.80 40.83 67.97
C ILE A 506 16.63 39.90 67.67
N ASP A 507 15.41 40.44 67.64
CA ASP A 507 14.26 39.73 67.07
C ASP A 507 14.21 39.94 65.56
N VAL A 508 14.53 38.89 64.80
CA VAL A 508 14.60 38.92 63.33
C VAL A 508 13.26 39.13 62.65
N ASN A 509 12.14 38.99 63.36
CA ASN A 509 10.80 39.19 62.79
C ASN A 509 10.27 40.61 63.01
N VAL A 510 10.99 41.43 63.78
CA VAL A 510 10.60 42.80 64.09
C VAL A 510 11.24 43.75 63.08
N GLU A 511 10.40 44.55 62.42
CA GLU A 511 10.85 45.58 61.49
C GLU A 511 11.73 46.62 62.21
N GLY A 512 12.83 47.01 61.57
CA GLY A 512 13.83 47.93 62.14
C GLY A 512 14.65 47.35 63.28
N SER A 513 14.78 46.02 63.39
CA SER A 513 15.74 45.37 64.30
C SER A 513 17.19 45.60 63.89
N CYS A 514 17.46 45.73 62.59
CA CYS A 514 18.70 46.24 62.01
C CYS A 514 18.39 47.29 60.95
N ASP A 515 19.36 48.15 60.67
CA ASP A 515 19.30 49.18 59.64
C ASP A 515 19.41 48.57 58.23
N LEU A 516 18.49 48.93 57.34
CA LEU A 516 18.39 48.33 56.00
C LEU A 516 19.51 48.73 55.05
N VAL A 517 20.28 49.78 55.35
CA VAL A 517 21.34 50.32 54.49
C VAL A 517 22.73 49.95 55.00
N THR A 518 22.93 49.99 56.30
CA THR A 518 24.23 49.80 56.96
C THR A 518 24.40 48.40 57.57
N GLY A 519 23.30 47.72 57.88
CA GLY A 519 23.32 46.43 58.59
C GLY A 519 23.46 46.55 60.11
N ASP A 520 23.56 47.77 60.64
CA ASP A 520 23.74 48.03 62.07
C ASP A 520 22.52 47.56 62.87
N CYS A 521 22.77 46.82 63.95
CA CYS A 521 21.73 46.29 64.80
C CYS A 521 21.19 47.36 65.75
N ILE A 522 19.90 47.69 65.63
CA ILE A 522 19.29 48.84 66.33
C ILE A 522 18.61 48.38 67.64
N LYS A 523 17.93 47.23 67.62
CA LYS A 523 17.10 46.76 68.74
C LYS A 523 17.77 45.59 69.47
N CYS A 524 18.96 45.83 70.01
CA CYS A 524 19.70 44.82 70.76
C CYS A 524 18.93 44.35 72.00
N LEU A 525 18.84 43.02 72.15
CA LEU A 525 18.23 42.31 73.26
C LEU A 525 19.31 41.81 74.22
N HIS A 526 18.91 41.14 75.30
CA HIS A 526 19.84 40.48 76.23
C HIS A 526 20.89 41.39 76.90
N ASN A 527 20.57 42.68 77.08
CA ASN A 527 21.48 43.69 77.65
C ASN A 527 22.77 43.84 76.84
N THR A 528 22.65 43.84 75.52
CA THR A 528 23.77 44.02 74.58
C THR A 528 23.67 45.36 73.84
N GLU A 529 24.80 45.87 73.37
CA GLU A 529 24.97 47.05 72.51
C GLU A 529 26.10 46.82 71.50
N GLY A 530 26.42 47.82 70.68
CA GLY A 530 27.36 47.70 69.56
C GLY A 530 26.65 47.50 68.22
N VAL A 531 27.38 47.67 67.12
CA VAL A 531 26.84 47.66 65.74
C VAL A 531 26.33 46.27 65.32
N GLN A 532 26.80 45.22 65.96
CA GLN A 532 26.38 43.83 65.82
C GLN A 532 25.76 43.26 67.11
N CYS A 533 25.40 44.12 68.07
CA CYS A 533 25.02 43.72 69.44
C CYS A 533 26.08 42.80 70.10
N GLU A 534 27.36 43.13 69.88
CA GLU A 534 28.54 42.35 70.25
C GLU A 534 29.14 42.72 71.60
N ASP A 535 28.66 43.80 72.22
CA ASP A 535 29.12 44.30 73.51
C ASP A 535 28.00 44.20 74.56
N CYS A 536 28.36 44.13 75.84
CA CYS A 536 27.37 44.27 76.92
C CYS A 536 27.13 45.76 77.20
N ILE A 537 25.87 46.15 77.47
CA ILE A 537 25.55 47.54 77.82
C ILE A 537 26.33 48.03 79.04
N GLU A 538 26.59 49.33 79.11
CA GLU A 538 27.30 49.95 80.24
C GLU A 538 26.75 49.48 81.61
N GLY A 539 27.63 48.91 82.43
CA GLY A 539 27.29 48.36 83.75
C GLY A 539 26.93 46.88 83.78
N TYR A 540 27.07 46.15 82.65
CA TYR A 540 26.95 44.70 82.56
C TYR A 540 28.30 44.07 82.14
N TYR A 541 28.57 42.82 82.55
CA TYR A 541 29.77 42.07 82.20
C TYR A 541 29.41 40.64 81.73
N GLY A 542 30.27 40.05 80.90
CA GLY A 542 30.04 38.74 80.28
C GLY A 542 30.48 38.73 78.82
N ASP A 543 29.95 37.79 78.05
CA ASP A 543 30.13 37.68 76.61
C ASP A 543 28.76 37.81 75.91
N ALA A 544 28.59 38.91 75.18
CA ALA A 544 27.36 39.23 74.45
C ALA A 544 27.07 38.21 73.34
N LYS A 545 28.10 37.62 72.73
CA LYS A 545 27.94 36.67 71.60
C LYS A 545 27.31 35.34 72.02
N ILE A 546 27.43 34.99 73.31
CA ILE A 546 26.78 33.81 73.90
C ILE A 546 25.67 34.19 74.90
N ARG A 547 25.21 35.45 74.87
CA ARG A 547 24.09 35.98 75.68
C ARG A 547 24.31 35.89 77.19
N SER A 548 25.53 36.14 77.66
CA SER A 548 25.86 36.01 79.10
C SER A 548 26.01 37.33 79.85
N CYS A 549 25.56 38.47 79.30
CA CYS A 549 25.67 39.79 79.93
C CYS A 549 24.81 39.89 81.21
N GLN A 550 25.47 40.03 82.35
CA GLN A 550 24.86 40.14 83.68
C GLN A 550 25.36 41.39 84.42
N LYS A 551 24.55 41.91 85.35
CA LYS A 551 24.79 43.17 86.04
C LYS A 551 25.76 43.04 87.22
#